data_AF-A0A954H795-F1
#
_entry.id   AF-A0A954H795-F1
#
_cell.length_a   1.000
_cell.length_b   1.000
_cell.length_c   1.000
_cell.angle_alpha   90.00
_cell.angle_beta   90.00
_cell.angle_gamma   90.00
#
_symmetry.space_group_name_H-M   'P 1'
#
loop_
_entity.id
_entity.type
_entity.pdbx_description
1 polymer ?
#
loop_
_entity_poly.entity_id
_entity_poly.type
_entity_poly.pdbx_seq_one_letter_code
_entity_poly.pdbx_strand_id
1 'polypeptide(L)'
;MHLSEEDQQFLEKRKRLLGSWKYAGALLLCIVIGMTVYLYLQSPLMINFMEVKERIKADDIDPGTRDLMLVFLPLVSNTVCFLLLTLVCLMYVSFGMERKYQAVIDKLMSGGRE
;
A
#
# COMPACT_ATOMS: atom_id res chain seq x y z
N MET A 1 -9.99 -15.71 33.63
CA MET A 1 -9.86 -14.32 33.13
C MET A 1 -11.25 -13.88 32.70
N HIS A 2 -11.87 -12.94 33.42
CA HIS A 2 -13.18 -12.39 33.04
C HIS A 2 -12.91 -11.22 32.10
N LEU A 3 -13.21 -11.38 30.81
CA LEU A 3 -13.21 -10.25 29.88
C LEU A 3 -14.42 -9.38 30.20
N SER A 4 -14.21 -8.07 30.20
CA SER A 4 -15.32 -7.12 30.24
C SER A 4 -16.17 -7.28 28.97
N GLU A 5 -17.48 -7.04 29.06
CA GLU A 5 -18.35 -7.05 27.88
C GLU A 5 -17.87 -6.04 26.81
N GLU A 6 -17.22 -4.95 27.24
CA GLU A 6 -16.59 -3.97 26.36
C GLU A 6 -15.44 -4.57 25.54
N ASP A 7 -14.62 -5.44 26.14
CA ASP A 7 -13.50 -6.09 25.45
C ASP A 7 -13.99 -7.07 24.39
N GLN A 8 -15.08 -7.78 24.66
CA GLN A 8 -15.71 -8.67 23.68
C GLN A 8 -16.26 -7.89 22.47
N GLN A 9 -16.96 -6.77 22.71
CA GLN A 9 -17.47 -5.93 21.63
C GLN A 9 -16.34 -5.32 20.79
N PHE A 10 -15.23 -4.93 21.42
CA PHE A 10 -14.05 -4.43 20.71
C PHE A 10 -13.43 -5.52 19.82
N LEU A 11 -13.28 -6.74 20.35
CA LEU A 11 -12.75 -7.89 19.61
C LEU A 11 -13.62 -8.25 18.40
N GLU A 12 -14.95 -8.27 18.54
CA GLU A 12 -15.86 -8.57 17.43
C GLU A 12 -15.79 -7.53 16.31
N LYS A 13 -15.79 -6.24 16.65
CA LYS A 13 -15.64 -5.15 15.66
C LYS A 13 -14.33 -5.30 14.89
N ARG A 14 -13.25 -5.61 15.61
CA ARG A 14 -11.91 -5.83 15.02
C ARG A 14 -11.88 -7.07 14.12
N LYS A 15 -12.55 -8.16 14.51
CA LYS A 15 -12.72 -9.38 13.68
C LYS A 15 -13.42 -9.09 12.36
N ARG A 16 -14.49 -8.27 12.38
CA ARG A 16 -15.21 -7.84 11.18
C ARG A 16 -14.33 -7.00 10.24
N LEU A 17 -13.59 -6.04 10.80
CA LEU A 17 -12.64 -5.22 10.03
C LEU A 17 -11.57 -6.10 9.35
N LEU A 18 -10.97 -7.04 10.08
CA LEU A 18 -9.98 -7.99 9.55
C LEU A 18 -10.57 -8.88 8.44
N GLY A 19 -11.84 -9.29 8.56
CA GLY A 19 -12.55 -10.07 7.55
C GLY A 19 -12.75 -9.28 6.25
N SER A 20 -13.23 -8.03 6.35
CA SER A 20 -13.44 -7.15 5.20
C SER A 20 -12.14 -6.71 4.53
N TRP A 21 -11.03 -6.64 5.27
CA TRP A 21 -9.72 -6.21 4.76
C TRP A 21 -9.21 -7.07 3.60
N LYS A 22 -9.58 -8.36 3.53
CA LYS A 22 -9.18 -9.23 2.41
C LYS A 22 -9.65 -8.66 1.06
N TYR A 23 -10.87 -8.13 1.00
CA TYR A 23 -11.46 -7.57 -0.21
C TYR A 23 -11.07 -6.11 -0.38
N ALA A 24 -11.15 -5.31 0.69
CA ALA A 24 -10.81 -3.89 0.65
C ALA A 24 -9.34 -3.67 0.27
N GLY A 25 -8.42 -4.45 0.87
CA GLY A 25 -7.01 -4.42 0.52
C GLY A 25 -6.74 -4.87 -0.92
N ALA A 26 -7.50 -5.83 -1.45
CA ALA A 26 -7.28 -6.37 -2.78
C ALA A 26 -7.73 -5.37 -3.83
N LEU A 27 -8.89 -4.76 -3.59
CA LEU A 27 -9.39 -3.64 -4.38
C LEU A 27 -8.40 -2.48 -4.36
N LEU A 28 -7.90 -2.10 -3.19
CA LEU A 28 -6.96 -0.98 -3.04
C LEU A 28 -5.63 -1.27 -3.74
N LEU A 29 -5.12 -2.51 -3.66
CA LEU A 29 -3.94 -2.94 -4.39
C LEU A 29 -4.15 -2.92 -5.92
N CYS A 30 -5.32 -3.37 -6.39
CA CYS A 30 -5.69 -3.28 -7.80
C CYS A 30 -5.78 -1.82 -8.27
N ILE A 31 -6.31 -0.92 -7.45
CA ILE A 31 -6.39 0.52 -7.76
C ILE A 31 -4.99 1.12 -7.86
N VAL A 32 -4.10 0.84 -6.91
CA VAL A 32 -2.73 1.37 -6.93
C VAL A 32 -1.97 0.86 -8.15
N ILE A 33 -1.99 -0.44 -8.42
CA ILE A 33 -1.34 -1.02 -9.60
C ILE A 33 -1.94 -0.46 -10.88
N GLY A 34 -3.27 -0.44 -10.98
CA GLY A 34 -3.99 0.09 -12.14
C GLY A 34 -3.66 1.56 -12.39
N MET A 35 -3.58 2.37 -11.34
CA MET A 35 -3.18 3.78 -11.42
C MET A 35 -1.72 3.92 -11.89
N THR A 36 -0.80 3.12 -11.36
CA THR A 36 0.61 3.14 -11.81
C THR A 36 0.74 2.75 -13.29
N VAL A 37 0.06 1.69 -13.73
CA VAL A 37 0.04 1.26 -15.14
C VAL A 37 -0.61 2.33 -16.02
N TYR A 38 -1.73 2.90 -15.59
CA TYR A 38 -2.43 3.97 -16.31
C TYR A 38 -1.55 5.20 -16.49
N LEU A 39 -0.87 5.67 -15.43
CA LEU A 39 0.07 6.78 -15.51
C LEU A 39 1.23 6.48 -16.47
N TYR A 40 1.72 5.23 -16.48
CA TYR A 40 2.80 4.82 -17.39
C TYR A 40 2.40 4.93 -18.86
N LEU A 41 1.14 4.57 -19.19
CA LEU A 41 0.62 4.63 -20.55
C LEU A 41 0.21 6.05 -20.99
N GLN A 42 -0.46 6.79 -20.11
CA GLN A 42 -1.05 8.09 -20.43
C GLN A 42 -0.03 9.25 -20.35
N SER A 43 0.94 9.15 -19.44
CA SER A 43 1.88 10.24 -19.14
C SER A 43 3.28 9.67 -18.91
N PRO A 44 3.92 9.13 -19.97
CA PRO A 44 5.25 8.53 -19.87
C PRO A 44 6.29 9.54 -19.36
N LEU A 45 6.11 10.84 -19.63
CA LEU A 45 6.97 11.90 -19.06
C LEU A 45 7.00 11.95 -17.53
N MET A 46 5.96 11.46 -16.84
CA MET A 46 5.90 11.45 -15.37
C MET A 46 6.47 10.19 -14.73
N ILE A 47 6.77 9.13 -15.48
CA ILE A 47 7.23 7.86 -14.92
C ILE A 47 8.46 7.30 -15.64
N ASN A 48 8.57 7.49 -16.95
CA ASN A 48 9.64 6.97 -17.78
C ASN A 48 10.81 7.97 -17.89
N PHE A 49 11.82 7.76 -17.04
CA PHE A 49 13.07 8.51 -17.04
C PHE A 49 13.83 8.46 -18.38
N MET A 50 13.69 7.37 -19.15
CA MET A 50 14.38 7.22 -20.42
C MET A 50 13.81 8.13 -21.50
N GLU A 51 12.48 8.22 -21.58
CA GLU A 51 11.81 9.10 -22.53
C GLU A 51 12.01 10.58 -22.20
N VAL A 52 12.09 10.90 -20.90
CA VAL A 52 12.47 12.23 -20.44
C VAL A 52 13.88 12.61 -20.92
N LYS A 53 14.87 11.71 -20.78
CA LYS A 53 16.25 11.95 -21.23
C LYS A 53 16.37 12.13 -22.74
N GLU A 54 15.59 11.39 -23.52
CA GLU A 54 15.60 11.51 -24.99
C GLU A 54 15.01 12.85 -25.44
N ARG A 55 13.94 13.33 -24.79
CA ARG A 55 13.34 14.63 -25.10
C ARG A 55 14.19 15.80 -24.65
N ILE A 56 14.91 15.69 -23.53
CA ILE A 56 15.90 16.68 -23.08
C ILE A 56 17.03 16.82 -24.10
N LYS A 57 17.55 15.70 -24.62
CA LYS A 57 18.61 15.72 -25.64
C LYS A 57 18.16 16.34 -26.97
N ALA A 58 16.86 16.36 -27.23
CA ALA A 58 16.28 16.87 -28.48
C ALA A 58 15.91 18.36 -28.42
N ASP A 59 15.88 18.99 -27.23
CA ASP A 59 15.43 20.37 -27.02
C ASP A 59 16.54 21.18 -26.33
N ASP A 60 17.20 22.07 -27.08
CA ASP A 60 18.35 22.91 -26.66
C ASP A 60 17.90 24.04 -25.71
N ILE A 61 17.51 23.67 -24.47
CA ILE A 61 17.02 24.61 -23.46
C ILE A 61 17.84 24.47 -22.16
N ASP A 62 18.14 25.62 -21.55
CA ASP A 62 19.05 25.84 -20.43
C ASP A 62 19.11 24.66 -19.41
N PRO A 63 20.25 23.93 -19.35
CA PRO A 63 20.29 22.53 -18.89
C PRO A 63 20.26 22.33 -17.37
N GLY A 64 20.51 23.37 -16.57
CA GLY A 64 20.77 23.18 -15.13
C GLY A 64 19.52 22.86 -14.29
N THR A 65 18.43 23.60 -14.51
CA THR A 65 17.26 23.56 -13.61
C THR A 65 16.11 22.69 -14.17
N ARG A 66 15.97 22.64 -15.49
CA ARG A 66 14.91 21.89 -16.17
C ARG A 66 15.16 20.38 -16.12
N ASP A 67 16.41 19.97 -16.33
CA ASP A 67 16.82 18.56 -16.30
C ASP A 67 16.66 17.96 -14.92
N LEU A 68 16.98 18.73 -13.87
CA LEU A 68 16.82 18.27 -12.51
C LEU A 68 15.34 18.02 -12.18
N MET A 69 14.43 18.96 -12.52
CA MET A 69 12.99 18.76 -12.33
C MET A 69 12.45 17.59 -13.13
N LEU A 70 12.88 17.45 -14.39
CA LEU A 70 12.45 16.38 -15.28
C LEU A 70 12.90 14.99 -14.82
N VAL A 71 14.03 14.89 -14.13
CA VAL A 71 14.52 13.63 -13.53
C VAL A 71 13.88 13.35 -12.18
N PHE A 72 13.73 14.37 -11.33
CA PHE A 72 13.15 14.21 -10.01
C PHE A 72 11.67 13.86 -10.06
N LEU A 73 10.93 14.35 -11.06
CA LEU A 73 9.50 14.07 -11.20
C LEU A 73 9.19 12.56 -11.33
N PRO A 74 9.76 11.81 -12.30
CA PRO A 74 9.57 10.37 -12.39
C PRO A 74 10.20 9.60 -11.23
N LEU A 75 11.31 10.08 -10.66
CA LEU A 75 11.93 9.44 -9.50
C LEU A 75 11.02 9.51 -8.27
N VAL A 76 10.53 10.69 -7.93
CA VAL A 76 9.63 10.92 -6.79
C VAL A 76 8.30 10.21 -7.02
N SER A 77 7.73 10.30 -8.22
CA SER A 77 6.48 9.61 -8.58
C SER A 77 6.57 8.09 -8.38
N ASN A 78 7.64 7.46 -8.90
CA ASN A 78 7.89 6.02 -8.70
C ASN A 78 8.13 5.68 -7.23
N THR A 79 8.89 6.52 -6.51
CA THR A 79 9.15 6.32 -5.08
C THR A 79 7.86 6.35 -4.28
N VAL A 80 6.96 7.30 -4.54
CA VAL A 80 5.65 7.39 -3.89
C VAL A 80 4.79 6.17 -4.23
N CYS A 81 4.71 5.75 -5.49
CA CYS A 81 3.96 4.55 -5.88
C CYS A 81 4.52 3.30 -5.18
N PHE A 82 5.84 3.16 -5.13
CA PHE A 82 6.52 2.06 -4.46
C PHE A 82 6.25 2.04 -2.95
N LEU A 83 6.30 3.21 -2.29
CA LEU A 83 5.98 3.34 -0.87
C LEU A 83 4.52 2.98 -0.61
N LEU A 84 3.58 3.44 -1.44
CA LEU A 84 2.16 3.08 -1.31
C LEU A 84 1.97 1.57 -1.45
N LEU A 85 2.55 0.94 -2.48
CA LEU A 85 2.51 -0.52 -2.64
C LEU A 85 3.08 -1.23 -1.41
N THR A 86 4.23 -0.78 -0.92
CA THR A 86 4.88 -1.35 0.27
C THR A 86 3.99 -1.24 1.50
N LEU A 87 3.37 -0.07 1.74
CA LEU A 87 2.45 0.13 2.86
C LEU A 87 1.24 -0.80 2.78
N VAL A 88 0.67 -0.97 1.59
CA VAL A 88 -0.46 -1.89 1.37
C VAL A 88 -0.05 -3.34 1.64
N CYS A 89 1.12 -3.76 1.16
CA CYS A 89 1.68 -5.07 1.45
C CYS A 89 1.94 -5.26 2.96
N LEU A 90 2.52 -4.27 3.63
CA LEU A 90 2.77 -4.32 5.07
C LEU A 90 1.47 -4.39 5.87
N MET A 91 0.42 -3.68 5.46
CA MET A 91 -0.91 -3.80 6.07
C MET A 91 -1.45 -5.22 5.91
N TYR A 92 -1.31 -5.84 4.73
CA TYR A 92 -1.66 -7.24 4.52
C TYR A 92 -0.94 -8.19 5.48
N VAL A 93 0.37 -7.99 5.68
CA VAL A 93 1.16 -8.80 6.62
C VAL A 93 0.71 -8.55 8.06
N SER A 94 0.56 -7.29 8.46
CA SER A 94 0.17 -6.88 9.81
C SER A 94 -1.19 -7.47 10.20
N PHE A 95 -2.20 -7.30 9.36
CA PHE A 95 -3.53 -7.89 9.58
C PHE A 95 -3.54 -9.42 9.42
N GLY A 96 -2.61 -9.99 8.68
CA GLY A 96 -2.38 -11.44 8.64
C GLY A 96 -1.88 -11.98 9.98
N MET A 97 -0.92 -11.31 10.60
CA MET A 97 -0.41 -11.66 11.92
C MET A 97 -1.48 -11.47 13.00
N GLU A 98 -2.24 -10.40 12.93
CA GLU A 98 -3.32 -10.11 13.88
C GLU A 98 -4.38 -11.21 13.93
N ARG A 99 -4.74 -11.80 12.78
CA ARG A 99 -5.63 -12.97 12.71
C ARG A 99 -5.05 -14.19 13.44
N LYS A 100 -3.73 -14.39 13.36
CA LYS A 100 -3.07 -15.49 14.09
C LYS A 100 -3.13 -15.26 15.60
N TYR A 101 -2.89 -14.03 16.07
CA TYR A 101 -2.99 -13.70 17.49
C TYR A 101 -4.41 -13.88 18.02
N GLN A 102 -5.42 -13.45 17.26
CA GLN A 102 -6.82 -13.69 17.64
C GLN A 102 -7.15 -15.19 17.75
N ALA A 103 -6.65 -16.02 16.83
CA ALA A 103 -6.86 -17.47 16.90
C ALA A 103 -6.20 -18.12 18.13
N VAL A 104 -5.05 -17.60 18.58
CA VAL A 104 -4.39 -18.07 19.81
C VAL A 104 -5.19 -17.64 21.05
N ILE A 105 -5.67 -16.40 21.09
CA ILE A 105 -6.51 -15.91 22.19
C ILE A 105 -7.79 -16.74 22.28
N ASP A 106 -8.47 -16.99 21.15
CA ASP A 106 -9.68 -17.82 21.11
C ASP A 106 -9.42 -19.23 21.65
N LYS A 107 -8.29 -19.86 21.30
CA LYS A 107 -7.89 -21.18 21.81
C LYS A 107 -7.63 -21.19 23.32
N LEU A 108 -6.94 -20.18 23.84
CA LEU A 108 -6.68 -20.04 25.28
C LEU A 108 -7.98 -19.83 26.07
N MET A 109 -8.94 -19.10 25.50
CA MET A 109 -10.24 -18.89 26.11
C MET A 109 -11.14 -20.13 26.07
N SER A 110 -11.09 -20.93 25.00
CA SER A 110 -11.88 -22.17 24.91
C SER A 110 -11.29 -23.30 25.75
N GLY A 111 -9.97 -23.38 25.88
CA GLY A 111 -9.28 -24.41 26.66
C GLY A 111 -9.26 -24.17 28.17
N GLY A 112 -9.55 -22.95 28.64
CA GLY A 112 -9.70 -22.64 30.07
C GLY A 112 -11.12 -22.91 30.63
N ARG A 113 -11.99 -23.58 29.86
CA ARG A 113 -13.37 -23.94 30.23
C ARG A 113 -13.56 -25.42 30.54
N GLU A 114 -12.50 -26.22 30.50
CA GLU A 114 -12.46 -27.60 31.01
C GLU A 114 -11.79 -27.64 32.38
#